data_AF-A0A947RFQ6-F1
#
_entry.id   AF-A0A947RFQ6-F1
#
_cell.length_a   1.000
_cell.length_b   1.000
_cell.length_c   1.000
_cell.angle_alpha   90.00
_cell.angle_beta   90.00
_cell.angle_gamma   90.00
#
_symmetry.space_group_name_H-M   'P 1'
#
loop_
_entity.id
_entity.type
_entity.pdbx_description
1 polymer ?
#
loop_
_entity_poly.entity_id
_entity_poly.type
_entity_poly.pdbx_seq_one_letter_code
_entity_poly.pdbx_strand_id
1 'polypeptide(L)'
;MSEEREKKKFNENDYPGWVEETEDIEESEDGEELEPYGMMSRIIGVFIEPGKAFRHIGTKPEILGAVLFCVFTFLISSLFTMSGMTELTINSVSEQLAETGMTPEQLEMSLNVTAWMIRLSFITSTLSVILIWLIVGLVAYIVGLFMGQEASYKSSLAVVAYSMLPAVLIKQGIIATLVFMTGSWETLVAYQAAVMKSTLSLYALFGNSSLSNTVNALLISVDPFMVWGLILMAIGFRYANKVRADQGWKTAIAVQIILIIASIPLVSMSLSKMSEGG
;
A
#
# COMPACT_ATOMS: atom_id res chain seq x y z
N MET A 1 -29.10 28.94 25.33
CA MET A 1 -28.53 28.23 24.17
C MET A 1 -27.06 28.61 24.08
N SER A 2 -26.26 28.09 25.02
CA SER A 2 -24.80 28.21 25.10
C SER A 2 -24.37 27.46 26.36
N GLU A 3 -23.27 26.70 26.27
CA GLU A 3 -22.52 26.14 27.42
C GLU A 3 -22.97 24.81 28.07
N GLU A 4 -23.47 23.84 27.31
CA GLU A 4 -23.65 22.47 27.86
C GLU A 4 -23.19 21.36 26.90
N ARG A 5 -22.06 21.60 26.23
CA ARG A 5 -21.22 20.50 25.72
C ARG A 5 -20.00 20.43 26.63
N GLU A 6 -20.23 19.96 27.85
CA GLU A 6 -19.18 19.46 28.72
C GLU A 6 -18.35 18.46 27.91
N LYS A 7 -17.09 18.85 27.68
CA LYS A 7 -16.03 17.92 27.35
C LYS A 7 -16.03 16.87 28.46
N LYS A 8 -16.52 15.66 28.19
CA LYS A 8 -16.11 14.49 28.96
C LYS A 8 -14.59 14.42 28.84
N LYS A 9 -13.89 15.03 29.80
CA LYS A 9 -12.47 14.80 30.00
C LYS A 9 -12.38 13.33 30.40
N PHE A 10 -11.70 12.56 29.57
CA PHE A 10 -11.30 11.20 29.86
C PHE A 10 -10.54 11.23 31.19
N ASN A 11 -11.08 10.55 32.21
CA ASN A 11 -10.44 10.47 33.51
C ASN A 11 -9.40 9.36 33.41
N GLU A 12 -8.14 9.71 33.65
CA GLU A 12 -6.99 8.81 33.62
C GLU A 12 -7.18 7.60 34.57
N ASN A 13 -8.03 7.76 35.59
CA ASN A 13 -8.45 6.70 36.51
C ASN A 13 -9.51 5.72 35.96
N ASP A 14 -10.12 5.98 34.80
CA ASP A 14 -11.09 5.06 34.19
C ASP A 14 -10.38 3.81 33.62
N TYR A 15 -9.05 3.88 33.42
CA TYR A 15 -8.25 2.84 32.78
C TYR A 15 -6.81 2.76 33.36
N PRO A 16 -6.65 2.49 34.67
CA PRO A 16 -5.37 2.63 35.38
C PRO A 16 -4.23 1.79 34.77
N GLY A 17 -4.52 0.61 34.24
CA GLY A 17 -3.48 -0.25 33.63
C GLY A 17 -2.95 0.24 32.27
N TRP A 18 -3.52 1.29 31.66
CA TRP A 18 -3.06 1.82 30.37
C TRP A 18 -1.91 2.79 30.54
N VAL A 19 -1.97 3.62 31.58
CA VAL A 19 -0.91 4.57 31.92
C VAL A 19 0.33 3.78 32.34
N GLU A 20 0.18 2.78 33.21
CA GLU A 20 1.25 1.87 33.61
C GLU A 20 1.88 1.15 32.41
N GLU A 21 1.11 0.57 31.46
CA GLU A 21 1.68 -0.14 30.30
C GLU A 21 2.41 0.81 29.32
N THR A 22 2.00 2.09 29.23
CA THR A 22 2.70 3.10 28.42
C THR A 22 3.92 3.68 29.13
N GLU A 23 3.84 3.88 30.45
CA GLU A 23 4.95 4.31 31.32
C GLU A 23 6.03 3.22 31.36
N ASP A 24 5.65 1.94 31.42
CA ASP A 24 6.57 0.81 31.33
C ASP A 24 7.32 0.76 29.97
N ILE A 25 6.69 1.20 28.86
CA ILE A 25 7.33 1.26 27.52
C ILE A 25 8.31 2.44 27.41
N GLU A 26 8.02 3.54 28.12
CA GLU A 26 8.93 4.67 28.28
C GLU A 26 10.09 4.24 29.21
N GLU A 27 9.83 3.81 30.45
CA GLU A 27 10.86 3.42 31.42
C GLU A 27 11.75 2.22 31.01
N SER A 28 11.21 1.19 30.32
CA SER A 28 12.00 0.00 29.95
C SER A 28 12.95 0.20 28.77
N GLU A 29 12.77 1.25 27.97
CA GLU A 29 13.55 1.50 26.74
C GLU A 29 14.20 2.91 26.69
N ASP A 30 13.87 3.82 27.61
CA ASP A 30 14.48 5.17 27.72
C ASP A 30 15.95 5.18 28.16
N GLY A 31 16.52 4.01 28.46
CA GLY A 31 17.96 3.84 28.69
C GLY A 31 18.81 3.87 27.42
N GLU A 32 18.21 3.71 26.23
CA GLU A 32 18.89 3.89 24.94
C GLU A 32 18.57 5.29 24.39
N GLU A 33 19.55 6.21 24.42
CA GLU A 33 19.45 7.45 23.64
C GLU A 33 19.08 7.09 22.19
N LEU A 34 17.90 7.52 21.75
CA LEU A 34 17.47 7.29 20.37
C LEU A 34 18.44 8.03 19.44
N GLU A 35 19.41 7.31 18.88
CA GLU A 35 20.31 7.87 17.88
C GLU A 35 19.50 8.60 16.79
N PRO A 36 19.98 9.73 16.25
CA PRO A 36 19.23 10.47 15.26
C PRO A 36 18.97 9.60 14.02
N TYR A 37 17.74 9.09 13.90
CA TYR A 37 17.32 8.36 12.72
C TYR A 37 17.17 9.34 11.56
N GLY A 38 18.18 9.38 10.70
CA GLY A 38 18.09 9.98 9.39
C GLY A 38 16.98 9.34 8.54
N MET A 39 16.63 9.99 7.43
CA MET A 39 15.56 9.53 6.53
C MET A 39 15.72 8.06 6.11
N MET A 40 16.93 7.63 5.73
CA MET A 40 17.20 6.25 5.36
C MET A 40 17.19 5.29 6.54
N SER A 41 17.66 5.71 7.72
CA SER A 41 17.61 4.89 8.93
C SER A 41 16.16 4.53 9.26
N ARG A 42 15.21 5.45 9.08
CA ARG A 42 13.77 5.16 9.30
C ARG A 42 13.25 4.11 8.32
N ILE A 43 13.64 4.23 7.05
CA ILE A 43 13.21 3.28 6.01
C ILE A 43 13.77 1.89 6.30
N ILE A 44 15.08 1.78 6.53
CA ILE A 44 15.75 0.50 6.82
C ILE A 44 15.25 -0.09 8.14
N GLY A 45 15.09 0.76 9.16
CA GLY A 45 14.60 0.36 10.48
C GLY A 45 13.22 -0.29 10.42
N VAL A 46 12.32 0.16 9.54
CA VAL A 46 11.00 -0.50 9.36
C VAL A 46 11.11 -1.96 8.91
N PHE A 47 12.20 -2.36 8.24
CA PHE A 47 12.43 -3.75 7.84
C PHE A 47 13.12 -4.59 8.92
N ILE A 48 14.02 -3.98 9.71
CA ILE A 48 14.90 -4.71 10.63
C ILE A 48 14.42 -4.60 12.08
N GLU A 49 14.12 -3.37 12.53
CA GLU A 49 13.76 -3.02 13.90
C GLU A 49 12.51 -2.13 13.92
N PRO A 50 11.34 -2.66 13.51
CA PRO A 50 10.15 -1.84 13.25
C PRO A 50 9.68 -1.09 14.51
N GLY A 51 9.82 -1.66 15.71
CA GLY A 51 9.47 -0.99 16.96
C GLY A 51 10.25 0.31 17.18
N LYS A 52 11.59 0.25 17.10
CA LYS A 52 12.47 1.43 17.23
C LYS A 52 12.21 2.45 16.13
N ALA A 53 12.02 1.98 14.89
CA ALA A 53 11.72 2.85 13.77
C ALA A 53 10.40 3.60 13.96
N PHE A 54 9.32 2.93 14.37
CA PHE A 54 8.02 3.56 14.59
C PHE A 54 7.98 4.46 15.83
N ARG A 55 8.73 4.14 16.89
CA ARG A 55 8.94 5.05 18.03
C ARG A 55 9.52 6.38 17.54
N HIS A 56 10.57 6.32 16.72
CA HIS A 56 11.18 7.52 16.15
C HIS A 56 10.28 8.23 15.11
N ILE A 57 9.48 7.50 14.33
CA ILE A 57 8.48 8.09 13.44
C ILE A 57 7.41 8.85 14.26
N GLY A 58 7.03 8.33 15.42
CA GLY A 58 6.09 8.98 16.35
C GLY A 58 6.57 10.34 16.86
N THR A 59 7.86 10.48 17.16
CA THR A 59 8.42 11.76 17.65
C THR A 59 8.37 12.84 16.58
N LYS A 60 8.58 12.47 15.31
CA LYS A 60 8.52 13.40 14.16
C LYS A 60 7.84 12.71 12.97
N PRO A 61 6.50 12.77 12.87
CA PRO A 61 5.70 12.04 11.90
C PRO A 61 5.79 12.68 10.50
N GLU A 62 6.94 12.53 9.87
CA GLU A 62 7.23 13.03 8.53
C GLU A 62 7.12 11.91 7.50
N ILE A 63 6.28 12.11 6.50
CA ILE A 63 6.11 11.15 5.40
C ILE A 63 7.04 11.42 4.22
N LEU A 64 7.72 12.58 4.20
CA LEU A 64 8.51 13.00 3.06
C LEU A 64 9.58 11.96 2.70
N GLY A 65 10.18 11.32 3.71
CA GLY A 65 11.13 10.23 3.49
C GLY A 65 10.52 9.03 2.78
N ALA A 66 9.38 8.54 3.26
CA ALA A 66 8.66 7.45 2.63
C ALA A 66 8.22 7.81 1.20
N VAL A 67 7.73 9.03 0.99
CA VAL A 67 7.29 9.52 -0.33
C VAL A 67 8.45 9.63 -1.31
N LEU A 68 9.55 10.30 -0.93
CA LEU A 68 10.72 10.45 -1.81
C LEU A 68 11.32 9.10 -2.18
N PHE A 69 11.40 8.18 -1.22
CA PHE A 69 11.91 6.85 -1.47
C PHE A 69 10.99 6.04 -2.38
N CYS A 70 9.67 6.12 -2.18
CA CYS A 70 8.68 5.50 -3.07
C CYS A 70 8.77 6.08 -4.49
N VAL A 71 8.82 7.41 -4.64
CA VAL A 71 8.97 8.05 -5.95
C VAL A 71 10.28 7.62 -6.62
N PHE A 72 11.38 7.57 -5.88
CA PHE A 72 12.66 7.11 -6.38
C PHE A 72 12.58 5.67 -6.92
N THR A 73 11.99 4.73 -6.17
CA THR A 73 11.89 3.34 -6.63
C THR A 73 10.95 3.17 -7.83
N PHE A 74 9.84 3.93 -7.88
CA PHE A 74 8.97 3.95 -9.05
C PHE A 74 9.65 4.55 -10.29
N LEU A 75 10.43 5.63 -10.14
CA LEU A 75 11.19 6.21 -11.24
C LEU A 75 12.21 5.22 -11.78
N ILE A 76 13.00 4.59 -10.91
CA ILE A 76 13.97 3.56 -11.31
C ILE A 76 13.26 2.41 -12.03
N SER A 77 12.17 1.88 -11.46
CA SER A 77 11.36 0.83 -12.10
C SER A 77 10.83 1.27 -13.48
N SER A 78 10.36 2.51 -13.63
CA SER A 78 9.87 3.03 -14.90
C SER A 78 10.96 3.13 -15.97
N LEU A 79 12.19 3.50 -15.61
CA LEU A 79 13.32 3.56 -16.55
C LEU A 79 13.63 2.20 -17.14
N PHE A 80 13.53 1.13 -16.34
CA PHE A 80 13.77 -0.23 -16.80
C PHE A 80 12.59 -0.83 -17.56
N THR A 81 11.35 -0.39 -17.32
CA THR A 81 10.14 -1.06 -17.84
C THR A 81 9.41 -0.29 -18.94
N MET A 82 9.62 1.02 -19.09
CA MET A 82 8.82 1.86 -19.99
C MET A 82 8.95 1.48 -21.47
N SER A 83 10.17 1.23 -21.96
CA SER A 83 10.39 0.88 -23.38
C SER A 83 9.70 -0.43 -23.75
N GLY A 84 9.97 -1.50 -22.98
CA GLY A 84 9.38 -2.82 -23.21
C GLY A 84 7.85 -2.83 -23.09
N MET A 85 7.29 -2.15 -22.09
CA MET A 85 5.83 -2.05 -21.97
C MET A 85 5.20 -1.24 -23.10
N THR A 86 5.89 -0.20 -23.57
CA THR A 86 5.39 0.61 -24.71
C THR A 86 5.32 -0.23 -25.97
N GLU A 87 6.38 -0.97 -26.28
CA GLU A 87 6.45 -1.84 -27.47
C GLU A 87 5.38 -2.93 -27.44
N LEU A 88 5.24 -3.65 -26.32
CA LEU A 88 4.23 -4.69 -26.18
C LEU A 88 2.80 -4.18 -26.27
N THR A 89 2.53 -3.03 -25.64
CA THR A 89 1.19 -2.43 -25.69
C THR A 89 0.88 -1.93 -27.10
N ILE A 90 1.86 -1.34 -27.79
CA ILE A 90 1.69 -0.92 -29.19
C ILE A 90 1.44 -2.13 -30.09
N ASN A 91 2.19 -3.21 -29.94
CA ASN A 91 2.02 -4.42 -30.74
C ASN A 91 0.63 -5.05 -30.51
N SER A 92 0.24 -5.25 -29.25
CA SER A 92 -1.08 -5.81 -28.92
C SER A 92 -2.25 -4.93 -29.37
N VAL A 93 -2.14 -3.60 -29.23
CA VAL A 93 -3.15 -2.67 -29.75
C VAL A 93 -3.15 -2.67 -31.26
N SER A 94 -1.99 -2.76 -31.92
CA SER A 94 -1.91 -2.82 -33.39
C SER A 94 -2.58 -4.07 -33.95
N GLU A 95 -2.42 -5.23 -33.31
CA GLU A 95 -3.08 -6.47 -33.69
C GLU A 95 -4.60 -6.35 -33.55
N GLN A 96 -5.09 -5.83 -32.41
CA GLN A 96 -6.52 -5.60 -32.20
C GLN A 96 -7.12 -4.60 -33.19
N LEU A 97 -6.39 -3.52 -33.50
CA LEU A 97 -6.86 -2.49 -34.42
C LEU A 97 -6.78 -2.94 -35.88
N ALA A 98 -5.85 -3.83 -36.24
CA ALA A 98 -5.76 -4.40 -37.59
C ALA A 98 -7.04 -5.18 -37.97
N GLU A 99 -7.71 -5.79 -37.00
CA GLU A 99 -8.97 -6.51 -37.20
C GLU A 99 -10.18 -5.58 -37.41
N THR A 100 -10.04 -4.29 -37.08
CA THR A 100 -11.15 -3.31 -37.16
C THR A 100 -11.27 -2.58 -38.49
N GLY A 101 -10.35 -2.84 -39.45
CA GLY A 101 -10.40 -2.26 -40.80
C GLY A 101 -10.16 -0.74 -40.85
N MET A 102 -9.44 -0.18 -39.88
CA MET A 102 -9.09 1.25 -39.83
C MET A 102 -8.21 1.71 -41.00
N THR A 103 -8.29 3.00 -41.36
CA THR A 103 -7.34 3.57 -42.33
C THR A 103 -5.94 3.70 -41.70
N PRO A 104 -4.87 3.75 -42.52
CA PRO A 104 -3.50 3.91 -42.01
C PRO A 104 -3.32 5.15 -41.11
N GLU A 105 -3.95 6.28 -41.45
CA GLU A 105 -3.87 7.50 -40.63
C GLU A 105 -4.57 7.34 -39.27
N GLN A 106 -5.71 6.63 -39.23
CA GLN A 106 -6.44 6.35 -37.99
C GLN A 106 -5.66 5.40 -37.07
N LEU A 107 -4.97 4.42 -37.66
CA LEU A 107 -4.11 3.51 -36.92
C LEU A 107 -2.93 4.26 -36.29
N GLU A 108 -2.22 5.07 -37.07
CA GLU A 108 -1.07 5.84 -36.56
C GLU A 108 -1.49 6.83 -35.45
N MET A 109 -2.63 7.51 -35.60
CA MET A 109 -3.16 8.39 -34.57
C MET A 109 -3.47 7.61 -33.27
N SER A 110 -4.08 6.43 -33.38
CA SER A 110 -4.42 5.58 -32.24
C SER A 110 -3.18 5.06 -31.50
N LEU A 111 -2.14 4.68 -32.24
CA LEU A 111 -0.87 4.24 -31.67
C LEU A 111 -0.13 5.38 -30.95
N ASN A 112 -0.13 6.59 -31.52
CA ASN A 112 0.45 7.77 -30.88
C ASN A 112 -0.26 8.14 -29.57
N VAL A 113 -1.60 8.11 -29.56
CA VAL A 113 -2.39 8.33 -28.34
C VAL A 113 -2.09 7.24 -27.29
N THR A 114 -1.98 5.98 -27.72
CA THR A 114 -1.61 4.86 -26.85
C THR A 114 -0.25 5.06 -26.20
N ALA A 115 0.78 5.41 -26.99
CA ALA A 115 2.12 5.68 -26.47
C ALA A 115 2.12 6.84 -25.45
N TRP A 116 1.32 7.88 -25.68
CA TRP A 116 1.17 8.97 -24.72
C TRP A 116 0.47 8.53 -23.43
N MET A 117 -0.60 7.73 -23.53
CA MET A 117 -1.32 7.19 -22.36
C MET A 117 -0.42 6.29 -21.50
N ILE A 118 0.47 5.51 -22.12
CA ILE A 118 1.42 4.67 -21.38
C ILE A 118 2.37 5.54 -20.56
N ARG A 119 2.95 6.60 -21.13
CA ARG A 119 3.81 7.53 -20.37
C ARG A 119 3.05 8.20 -19.23
N LEU A 120 1.80 8.61 -19.48
CA LEU A 120 0.95 9.19 -18.45
C LEU A 120 0.66 8.19 -17.33
N SER A 121 0.45 6.91 -17.66
CA SER A 121 0.14 5.87 -16.68
C SER A 121 1.23 5.68 -15.62
N PHE A 122 2.51 5.84 -15.97
CA PHE A 122 3.62 5.76 -15.01
C PHE A 122 3.57 6.89 -13.97
N ILE A 123 3.28 8.10 -14.43
CA ILE A 123 3.15 9.29 -13.57
C ILE A 123 1.91 9.12 -12.68
N THR A 124 0.77 8.76 -13.25
CA THR A 124 -0.48 8.60 -12.50
C THR A 124 -0.40 7.44 -11.51
N SER A 125 0.33 6.37 -11.82
CA SER A 125 0.53 5.23 -10.91
C SER A 125 1.29 5.66 -9.66
N THR A 126 2.36 6.44 -9.81
CA THR A 126 3.14 6.95 -8.67
C THR A 126 2.29 7.86 -7.78
N LEU A 127 1.52 8.77 -8.38
CA LEU A 127 0.62 9.67 -7.65
C LEU A 127 -0.52 8.92 -6.97
N SER A 128 -1.03 7.86 -7.59
CA SER A 128 -2.11 7.05 -7.04
C SER A 128 -1.73 6.38 -5.73
N VAL A 129 -0.49 5.91 -5.58
CA VAL A 129 0.01 5.31 -4.33
C VAL A 129 0.01 6.33 -3.19
N ILE A 130 0.47 7.55 -3.46
CA ILE A 130 0.49 8.63 -2.46
C ILE A 130 -0.94 8.99 -2.06
N LEU A 131 -1.85 9.09 -3.03
CA LEU A 131 -3.26 9.35 -2.77
C LEU A 131 -3.89 8.24 -1.92
N ILE A 132 -3.57 6.97 -2.20
CA ILE A 132 -4.00 5.83 -1.39
C ILE A 132 -3.50 5.97 0.04
N TRP A 133 -2.23 6.34 0.27
CA TRP A 133 -1.72 6.54 1.63
C TRP A 133 -2.47 7.65 2.38
N LEU A 134 -2.81 8.75 1.71
CA LEU A 134 -3.62 9.82 2.31
C LEU A 134 -5.00 9.33 2.73
N ILE A 135 -5.67 8.58 1.84
CA ILE A 135 -7.00 8.01 2.12
C ILE A 135 -6.92 6.99 3.26
N VAL A 136 -5.97 6.05 3.20
CA VAL A 136 -5.78 5.00 4.21
C VAL A 136 -5.38 5.61 5.56
N GLY A 137 -4.50 6.62 5.57
CA GLY A 137 -4.15 7.38 6.77
C GLY A 137 -5.35 8.08 7.39
N LEU A 138 -6.30 8.55 6.55
CA LEU A 138 -7.52 9.21 7.02
C LEU A 138 -8.48 8.18 7.61
N VAL A 139 -8.63 7.04 6.95
CA VAL A 139 -9.41 5.90 7.48
C VAL A 139 -8.84 5.44 8.81
N ALA A 140 -7.52 5.25 8.90
CA ALA A 140 -6.82 4.88 10.13
C ALA A 140 -7.06 5.87 11.27
N TYR A 141 -6.93 7.17 10.97
CA TYR A 141 -7.21 8.22 11.93
C TYR A 141 -8.67 8.18 12.42
N ILE A 142 -9.63 8.06 11.52
CA ILE A 142 -11.06 8.00 11.87
C ILE A 142 -11.38 6.75 12.70
N VAL A 143 -10.85 5.58 12.32
CA VAL A 143 -10.99 4.34 13.09
C VAL A 143 -10.41 4.51 14.50
N GLY A 144 -9.22 5.12 14.61
CA GLY A 144 -8.60 5.44 15.89
C GLY A 144 -9.48 6.34 16.76
N LEU A 145 -10.08 7.39 16.18
CA LEU A 145 -11.02 8.28 16.89
C LEU A 145 -12.23 7.51 17.43
N PHE A 146 -12.82 6.60 16.64
CA PHE A 146 -13.93 5.75 17.10
C PHE A 146 -13.52 4.78 18.22
N MET A 147 -12.24 4.41 18.28
CA MET A 147 -11.67 3.56 19.33
C MET A 147 -11.16 4.37 20.54
N GLY A 148 -11.33 5.69 20.55
CA GLY A 148 -10.91 6.56 21.65
C GLY A 148 -9.41 6.90 21.66
N GLN A 149 -8.70 6.73 20.53
CA GLN A 149 -7.29 7.04 20.42
C GLN A 149 -7.06 8.54 20.19
N GLU A 150 -6.08 9.12 20.88
CA GLU A 150 -5.74 10.55 20.79
C GLU A 150 -4.67 10.87 19.73
N ALA A 151 -4.48 9.97 18.77
CA ALA A 151 -3.48 10.12 17.73
C ALA A 151 -3.85 11.22 16.73
N SER A 152 -2.86 11.95 16.20
CA SER A 152 -3.10 12.89 15.10
C SER A 152 -3.24 12.18 13.75
N TYR A 153 -3.93 12.82 12.79
CA TYR A 153 -3.95 12.36 11.40
C TYR A 153 -2.53 12.24 10.82
N LYS A 154 -1.65 13.20 11.13
CA LYS A 154 -0.26 13.20 10.65
C LYS A 154 0.50 11.97 11.14
N SER A 155 0.31 11.58 12.40
CA SER A 155 0.93 10.36 12.96
C SER A 155 0.37 9.09 12.31
N SER A 156 -0.96 9.00 12.19
CA SER A 156 -1.62 7.86 11.54
C SER A 156 -1.22 7.70 10.07
N LEU A 157 -1.09 8.82 9.35
CA LEU A 157 -0.61 8.85 7.98
C LEU A 157 0.85 8.40 7.87
N ALA A 158 1.71 8.80 8.81
CA ALA A 158 3.10 8.33 8.84
C ALA A 158 3.19 6.83 9.12
N VAL A 159 2.40 6.32 10.07
CA VAL A 159 2.28 4.89 10.33
C VAL A 159 1.90 4.14 9.05
N VAL A 160 0.85 4.59 8.36
CA VAL A 160 0.38 3.96 7.11
C VAL A 160 1.45 4.00 6.02
N ALA A 161 2.05 5.17 5.76
CA ALA A 161 3.03 5.33 4.70
C ALA A 161 4.24 4.40 4.89
N TYR A 162 4.78 4.34 6.11
CA TYR A 162 5.91 3.48 6.42
C TYR A 162 5.53 1.99 6.50
N SER A 163 4.32 1.64 6.94
CA SER A 163 3.86 0.24 6.99
C SER A 163 3.60 -0.37 5.62
N MET A 164 3.14 0.44 4.66
CA MET A 164 2.88 -0.03 3.28
C MET A 164 4.14 -0.05 2.41
N LEU A 165 5.18 0.68 2.79
CA LEU A 165 6.40 0.83 2.01
C LEU A 165 7.11 -0.52 1.72
N PRO A 166 7.29 -1.44 2.70
CA PRO A 166 7.83 -2.77 2.45
C PRO A 166 7.10 -3.57 1.37
N ALA A 167 5.77 -3.57 1.41
CA ALA A 167 4.96 -4.27 0.41
C ALA A 167 5.21 -3.74 -1.01
N VAL A 168 5.25 -2.41 -1.15
CA VAL A 168 5.54 -1.75 -2.44
C VAL A 168 6.92 -2.11 -2.93
N LEU A 169 7.94 -2.02 -2.08
CA LEU A 169 9.33 -2.28 -2.47
C LEU A 169 9.57 -3.72 -2.88
N ILE A 170 9.09 -4.69 -2.10
CA ILE A 170 9.35 -6.10 -2.41
C ILE A 170 8.62 -6.47 -3.70
N LYS A 171 7.38 -6.01 -3.91
CA LYS A 171 6.65 -6.23 -5.16
C LYS A 171 7.41 -5.64 -6.35
N GLN A 172 7.91 -4.41 -6.25
CA GLN A 172 8.72 -3.77 -7.31
C GLN A 172 10.06 -4.49 -7.54
N GLY A 173 10.72 -4.94 -6.48
CA GLY A 173 11.97 -5.70 -6.56
C GLY A 173 11.77 -7.02 -7.31
N ILE A 174 10.72 -7.77 -6.99
CA ILE A 174 10.38 -9.02 -7.69
C ILE A 174 10.13 -8.74 -9.18
N ILE A 175 9.37 -7.68 -9.50
CA ILE A 175 9.14 -7.24 -10.89
C ILE A 175 10.48 -7.03 -11.60
N ALA A 176 11.35 -6.19 -11.04
CA ALA A 176 12.63 -5.83 -11.65
C ALA A 176 13.56 -7.05 -11.82
N THR A 177 13.58 -7.98 -10.86
CA THR A 177 14.38 -9.21 -10.96
C THR A 177 13.87 -10.13 -12.06
N LEU A 178 12.56 -10.32 -12.18
CA LEU A 178 11.98 -11.19 -13.22
C LEU A 178 12.29 -10.66 -14.63
N VAL A 179 12.21 -9.34 -14.81
CA VAL A 179 12.65 -8.67 -16.05
C VAL A 179 14.08 -9.02 -16.38
N PHE A 180 14.96 -8.77 -15.41
CA PHE A 180 16.40 -8.92 -15.61
C PHE A 180 16.77 -10.38 -15.94
N MET A 181 16.12 -11.34 -15.29
CA MET A 181 16.39 -12.77 -15.49
C MET A 181 15.84 -13.31 -16.81
N THR A 182 14.67 -12.87 -17.23
CA THR A 182 14.01 -13.44 -18.42
C THR A 182 14.38 -12.72 -19.70
N GLY A 183 14.86 -11.47 -19.62
CA GLY A 183 15.13 -10.63 -20.79
C GLY A 183 13.91 -10.38 -21.67
N SER A 184 12.72 -10.81 -21.23
CA SER A 184 11.48 -10.80 -21.97
C SER A 184 10.49 -9.89 -21.26
N TRP A 185 10.11 -8.83 -21.95
CA TRP A 185 9.09 -7.89 -21.49
C TRP A 185 7.71 -8.56 -21.43
N GLU A 186 7.49 -9.63 -22.20
CA GLU A 186 6.27 -10.42 -22.21
C GLU A 186 6.04 -11.09 -20.86
N THR A 187 7.11 -11.56 -20.20
CA THR A 187 7.05 -12.10 -18.83
C THR A 187 6.62 -11.03 -17.83
N LEU A 188 6.90 -9.75 -18.10
CA LEU A 188 6.53 -8.62 -17.27
C LEU A 188 5.04 -8.29 -17.35
N VAL A 189 4.46 -8.34 -18.55
CA VAL A 189 3.02 -8.17 -18.77
C VAL A 189 2.27 -9.38 -18.22
N ALA A 190 2.78 -10.59 -18.46
CA ALA A 190 2.28 -11.81 -17.84
C ALA A 190 2.40 -11.74 -16.31
N TYR A 191 3.46 -11.15 -15.76
CA TYR A 191 3.64 -10.95 -14.32
C TYR A 191 2.77 -9.82 -13.77
N GLN A 192 2.57 -8.69 -14.45
CA GLN A 192 1.60 -7.67 -14.00
C GLN A 192 0.18 -8.25 -14.01
N ALA A 193 -0.17 -9.02 -15.05
CA ALA A 193 -1.39 -9.80 -15.08
C ALA A 193 -1.42 -10.89 -14.00
N ALA A 194 -0.29 -11.50 -13.64
CA ALA A 194 -0.18 -12.51 -12.58
C ALA A 194 -0.09 -11.93 -11.16
N VAL A 195 0.36 -10.68 -11.00
CA VAL A 195 0.29 -9.89 -9.77
C VAL A 195 -1.14 -9.42 -9.56
N MET A 196 -1.85 -9.07 -10.64
CA MET A 196 -3.30 -8.87 -10.60
C MET A 196 -4.05 -10.18 -10.34
N LYS A 197 -3.58 -11.33 -10.86
CA LYS A 197 -4.08 -12.67 -10.53
C LYS A 197 -3.45 -13.29 -9.27
N SER A 198 -2.61 -12.53 -8.59
CA SER A 198 -1.98 -12.83 -7.32
C SER A 198 -1.43 -14.25 -7.13
N THR A 199 -0.33 -14.55 -7.83
CA THR A 199 0.46 -15.80 -7.71
C THR A 199 0.99 -16.10 -6.30
N LEU A 200 0.98 -15.10 -5.41
CA LEU A 200 1.43 -15.21 -4.01
C LEU A 200 0.28 -15.08 -2.99
N SER A 201 -0.95 -14.82 -3.43
CA SER A 201 -2.09 -14.80 -2.50
C SER A 201 -2.66 -16.17 -2.24
N LEU A 202 -3.63 -16.21 -1.33
CA LEU A 202 -4.49 -17.37 -1.12
C LEU A 202 -5.14 -17.87 -2.41
N TYR A 203 -5.37 -17.03 -3.42
CA TYR A 203 -5.92 -17.46 -4.71
C TYR A 203 -5.07 -18.56 -5.38
N ALA A 204 -3.74 -18.48 -5.27
CA ALA A 204 -2.84 -19.46 -5.86
C ALA A 204 -3.02 -20.87 -5.29
N LEU A 205 -3.53 -21.00 -4.05
CA LEU A 205 -3.81 -22.29 -3.42
C LEU A 205 -5.08 -22.97 -3.94
N PHE A 206 -6.02 -22.19 -4.46
CA PHE A 206 -7.32 -22.68 -4.95
C PHE A 206 -7.34 -22.84 -6.48
N GLY A 207 -6.32 -22.37 -7.19
CA GLY A 207 -6.24 -22.43 -8.64
C GLY A 207 -7.38 -21.69 -9.34
N ASN A 208 -7.56 -21.92 -10.64
CA ASN A 208 -8.64 -21.38 -11.46
C ASN A 208 -9.99 -22.04 -11.11
N SER A 209 -10.34 -21.94 -9.83
CA SER A 209 -11.53 -22.53 -9.24
C SER A 209 -12.77 -21.84 -9.80
N SER A 210 -13.84 -22.60 -10.03
CA SER A 210 -15.15 -22.14 -10.51
C SER A 210 -15.88 -21.23 -9.49
N LEU A 211 -15.14 -20.55 -8.62
CA LEU A 211 -15.64 -19.65 -7.61
C LEU A 211 -16.08 -18.33 -8.25
N SER A 212 -17.01 -17.65 -7.58
CA SER A 212 -17.48 -16.33 -8.03
C SER A 212 -16.34 -15.30 -8.03
N ASN A 213 -16.43 -14.30 -8.92
CA ASN A 213 -15.46 -13.20 -9.00
C ASN A 213 -15.25 -12.48 -7.66
N THR A 214 -16.29 -12.40 -6.82
CA THR A 214 -16.22 -11.82 -5.48
C THR A 214 -15.33 -12.64 -4.53
N VAL A 215 -15.45 -13.96 -4.56
CA VAL A 215 -14.62 -14.86 -3.74
C VAL A 215 -13.18 -14.82 -4.23
N ASN A 216 -12.97 -14.82 -5.55
CA ASN A 216 -11.63 -14.68 -6.13
C ASN A 216 -11.00 -13.32 -5.77
N ALA A 217 -11.76 -12.23 -5.77
CA ALA A 217 -11.29 -10.91 -5.34
C ALA A 217 -10.85 -10.89 -3.87
N LEU A 218 -11.58 -11.58 -2.98
CA LEU A 218 -11.20 -11.72 -1.58
C LEU A 218 -9.89 -12.51 -1.43
N LEU A 219 -9.78 -13.65 -2.14
CA LEU A 219 -8.59 -14.49 -2.10
C LEU A 219 -7.35 -13.76 -2.62
N ILE A 220 -7.47 -12.98 -3.69
CA ILE A 220 -6.41 -12.13 -4.27
C ILE A 220 -5.91 -11.09 -3.27
N SER A 221 -6.80 -10.56 -2.43
CA SER A 221 -6.50 -9.48 -1.48
C SER A 221 -5.69 -9.91 -0.26
N VAL A 222 -5.57 -11.22 -0.01
CA VAL A 222 -4.83 -11.78 1.12
C VAL A 222 -3.51 -12.36 0.62
N ASP A 223 -2.43 -11.61 0.79
CA ASP A 223 -1.06 -12.00 0.44
C ASP A 223 -0.08 -11.78 1.61
N PRO A 224 1.12 -12.36 1.58
CA PRO A 224 2.12 -12.18 2.65
C PRO A 224 2.52 -10.71 2.89
N PHE A 225 2.46 -9.86 1.87
CA PHE A 225 2.80 -8.43 1.99
C PHE A 225 1.72 -7.65 2.73
N MET A 226 0.45 -8.01 2.54
CA MET A 226 -0.67 -7.49 3.29
C MET A 226 -0.53 -7.87 4.78
N VAL A 227 -0.21 -9.13 5.08
CA VAL A 227 0.00 -9.60 6.45
C VAL A 227 1.17 -8.85 7.11
N TRP A 228 2.28 -8.68 6.39
CA TRP A 228 3.40 -7.90 6.89
C TRP A 228 3.06 -6.42 7.12
N GLY A 229 2.35 -5.80 6.17
CA GLY A 229 1.86 -4.43 6.31
C GLY A 229 0.93 -4.26 7.52
N LEU A 230 0.07 -5.25 7.80
CA LEU A 230 -0.79 -5.29 8.98
C LEU A 230 0.03 -5.33 10.28
N ILE A 231 1.05 -6.20 10.34
CA ILE A 231 1.96 -6.30 11.49
C ILE A 231 2.65 -4.95 11.74
N LEU A 232 3.23 -4.36 10.69
CA LEU A 232 3.90 -3.06 10.80
C LEU A 232 2.95 -1.95 11.20
N MET A 233 1.71 -1.97 10.71
CA MET A 233 0.71 -0.99 11.07
C MET A 233 0.30 -1.11 12.55
N ALA A 234 0.14 -2.34 13.06
CA ALA A 234 -0.14 -2.58 14.48
C ALA A 234 1.01 -2.09 15.38
N ILE A 235 2.26 -2.41 15.01
CA ILE A 235 3.47 -1.90 15.69
C ILE A 235 3.52 -0.37 15.62
N GLY A 236 3.25 0.19 14.44
CA GLY A 236 3.28 1.63 14.20
C GLY A 236 2.24 2.37 15.03
N PHE A 237 1.00 1.86 15.13
CA PHE A 237 0.03 2.45 16.04
C PHE A 237 0.52 2.36 17.49
N ARG A 238 1.02 1.21 17.94
CA ARG A 238 1.54 1.08 19.30
C ARG A 238 2.60 2.14 19.62
N TYR A 239 3.66 2.21 18.83
CA TYR A 239 4.82 3.04 19.16
C TYR A 239 4.73 4.49 18.66
N ALA A 240 4.11 4.75 17.51
CA ALA A 240 4.01 6.10 16.97
C ALA A 240 2.78 6.84 17.48
N ASN A 241 1.65 6.14 17.64
CA ASN A 241 0.42 6.71 18.17
C ASN A 241 0.27 6.54 19.69
N LYS A 242 1.24 5.85 20.35
CA LYS A 242 1.25 5.60 21.80
C LYS A 242 -0.04 4.96 22.32
N VAL A 243 -0.56 3.98 21.58
CA VAL A 243 -1.75 3.21 21.98
C VAL A 243 -1.34 1.85 22.53
N ARG A 244 -2.17 1.22 23.36
CA ARG A 244 -1.90 -0.17 23.80
C ARG A 244 -1.81 -1.12 22.62
N ALA A 245 -1.05 -2.20 22.83
CA ALA A 245 -0.83 -3.21 21.80
C ALA A 245 -2.14 -3.79 21.26
N ASP A 246 -3.12 -4.11 22.11
CA ASP A 246 -4.40 -4.66 21.68
C ASP A 246 -5.21 -3.67 20.82
N GLN A 247 -5.18 -2.40 21.19
CA GLN A 247 -5.79 -1.32 20.42
C GLN A 247 -5.08 -1.08 19.08
N GLY A 248 -3.76 -1.11 19.05
CA GLY A 248 -2.98 -1.02 17.80
C GLY A 248 -3.35 -2.13 16.83
N TRP A 249 -3.46 -3.37 17.31
CA TRP A 249 -3.94 -4.51 16.51
C TRP A 249 -5.38 -4.34 16.03
N LYS A 250 -6.31 -3.91 16.91
CA LYS A 250 -7.71 -3.66 16.53
C LYS A 250 -7.83 -2.61 15.44
N THR A 251 -7.12 -1.48 15.58
CA THR A 251 -7.11 -0.42 14.55
C THR A 251 -6.55 -0.96 13.23
N ALA A 252 -5.40 -1.63 13.25
CA ALA A 252 -4.78 -2.17 12.04
C ALA A 252 -5.69 -3.18 11.32
N ILE A 253 -6.31 -4.11 12.06
CA ILE A 253 -7.25 -5.10 11.51
C ILE A 253 -8.48 -4.41 10.93
N ALA A 254 -9.07 -3.46 11.65
CA ALA A 254 -10.26 -2.74 11.19
C ALA A 254 -9.97 -1.97 9.90
N VAL A 255 -8.84 -1.26 9.83
CA VAL A 255 -8.37 -0.60 8.61
C VAL A 255 -8.26 -1.61 7.47
N GLN A 256 -7.59 -2.74 7.70
CA GLN A 256 -7.36 -3.72 6.64
C GLN A 256 -8.66 -4.37 6.13
N ILE A 257 -9.62 -4.65 7.00
CA ILE A 257 -10.95 -5.14 6.60
C ILE A 257 -11.65 -4.11 5.72
N ILE A 258 -11.61 -2.83 6.09
CA ILE A 258 -12.20 -1.74 5.28
C ILE A 258 -11.55 -1.69 3.90
N LEU A 259 -10.22 -1.80 3.81
CA LEU A 259 -9.50 -1.77 2.53
C LEU A 259 -9.85 -2.96 1.64
N ILE A 260 -9.97 -4.16 2.21
CA ILE A 260 -10.37 -5.36 1.47
C ILE A 260 -11.80 -5.20 0.94
N ILE A 261 -12.75 -4.75 1.78
CA ILE A 261 -14.13 -4.53 1.33
C ILE A 261 -14.18 -3.49 0.21
N ALA A 262 -13.41 -2.40 0.34
CA ALA A 262 -13.35 -1.34 -0.66
C ALA A 262 -12.70 -1.81 -1.98
N SER A 263 -11.78 -2.78 -1.96
CA SER A 263 -11.10 -3.28 -3.16
C SER A 263 -11.93 -4.29 -3.95
N ILE A 264 -12.85 -5.03 -3.31
CA ILE A 264 -13.63 -6.10 -3.94
C ILE A 264 -14.31 -5.68 -5.26
N PRO A 265 -15.02 -4.53 -5.36
CA PRO A 265 -15.67 -4.13 -6.61
C PRO A 265 -14.68 -3.90 -7.75
N LEU A 266 -13.55 -3.24 -7.45
CA LEU A 266 -12.49 -2.94 -8.42
C LEU A 266 -11.86 -4.22 -8.96
N VAL A 267 -11.51 -5.15 -8.07
CA VAL A 267 -10.91 -6.43 -8.45
C VAL A 267 -11.92 -7.31 -9.18
N SER A 268 -13.17 -7.36 -8.72
CA SER A 268 -14.23 -8.14 -9.38
C SER A 268 -14.52 -7.66 -10.80
N MET A 269 -14.52 -6.34 -11.03
CA MET A 269 -14.67 -5.75 -12.37
C MET A 269 -13.46 -6.04 -13.26
N SER A 270 -12.25 -6.08 -12.70
CA SER A 270 -11.06 -6.50 -13.44
C SER A 270 -11.16 -7.96 -13.88
N LEU A 271 -11.60 -8.84 -12.97
CA LEU A 271 -11.82 -10.27 -13.26
C LEU A 271 -12.86 -10.49 -14.36
N SER A 272 -13.99 -9.75 -14.35
CA SER A 272 -15.03 -9.91 -15.38
C SER A 272 -14.54 -9.50 -16.78
N LYS A 273 -13.80 -8.39 -16.88
CA LYS A 273 -13.21 -7.95 -18.16
C LYS A 273 -12.22 -8.97 -18.73
N MET A 274 -11.47 -9.65 -17.86
CA MET A 274 -10.55 -10.70 -18.28
C MET A 274 -11.27 -11.97 -18.76
N SER A 275 -12.45 -12.30 -18.23
CA SER A 275 -13.23 -13.44 -18.70
C SER A 275 -13.97 -13.20 -20.02
N GLU A 276 -14.27 -11.94 -20.34
CA GLU A 276 -14.96 -11.56 -21.58
C GLU A 276 -14.02 -11.39 -22.77
N GLY A 277 -12.72 -11.18 -22.53
CA GLY A 277 -11.70 -10.92 -23.55
C GLY A 277 -10.78 -12.08 -23.91
N GLY A 278 -11.11 -13.32 -23.53
CA GLY A 278 -10.36 -14.54 -23.88
C GLY A 278 -11.25 -15.56 -24.56
#